data_AF-A0A4Z2GT74-F1
#
_entry.id   AF-A0A4Z2GT74-F1
#
_cell.length_a   1.000
_cell.length_b   1.000
_cell.length_c   1.000
_cell.angle_alpha   90.00
_cell.angle_beta   90.00
_cell.angle_gamma   90.00
#
_symmetry.space_group_name_H-M   'P 1'
#
loop_
_entity.id
_entity.type
_entity.pdbx_description
1 polymer ?
#
loop_
_entity_poly.entity_id
_entity_poly.type
_entity_poly.pdbx_seq_one_letter_code
_entity_poly.pdbx_strand_id
1 'polypeptide(L)'
;MAAFYSGIHLKLKSSQTPWEDKLKLARFAWVSSQCLLPNKEQVLLDWCTHALTRRYTQKVEFSENVLEGLWFYLDDLLHSRKLHSLLKQGKVISLRLTMAQLLLDRLQECARVGPENTACVSTILSVCQGLLSSPALSSVFTTKYELIVDLLAKFCALACRELQQPLLAEPPTTESGACQDEEMAECLPPQPASDLDGSQNEPIAENSPDHPTSDANRAPPKPTENTRSANVFDVLLQVLHCYLSVQRQQANPNRVFTMVTNQLIQPLTLLRHLLTSGEFAPSHTHLGLRQQLSRDIRIKIDATLQLALFPSEHLTSYTEELLPAKGDSGKRPKGVKCPLKPVTAILSKLSARGSCEPPLHYAVKSNTLSLLYKFFLESYAKKRGSEEAPRMLCFYFLARLVPVLDFLVKSSSQDASLTLPFTVPTVTSMTSLLRQGEGLIGNPHHVILVLGALQLLPLDHLSPSVYQAVFLAVHEALFAIIQCHPQVMLNAAPSFLNVFYRLVASIMQEGRQRGDSDTDGDVYLQCARLIERMYSHIAATSENFTKLSAFMVAQYVTELQKVTLRPDVKLHLTEGIYRILDLCGEQDIKFLVAGLQMGVRVVFNELYTSYTHYHKAQRQGEDKYTV
;
A
#
# COMPACT_ATOMS: atom_id res chain seq x y z
N MET A 1 48.63 -23.46 39.93
CA MET A 1 47.53 -22.81 39.16
C MET A 1 46.44 -23.77 38.61
N ALA A 2 46.65 -25.10 38.57
CA ALA A 2 45.64 -26.04 38.04
C ALA A 2 44.35 -26.22 38.89
N ALA A 3 44.40 -25.92 40.19
CA ALA A 3 43.28 -26.17 41.10
C ALA A 3 42.08 -25.22 40.91
N PHE A 4 42.31 -23.95 40.51
CA PHE A 4 41.25 -22.94 40.32
C PHE A 4 40.24 -23.31 39.22
N TYR A 5 40.68 -24.10 38.23
CA TYR A 5 39.88 -24.44 37.05
C TYR A 5 39.37 -25.90 37.05
N SER A 6 39.52 -26.62 38.16
CA SER A 6 38.87 -27.92 38.35
C SER A 6 37.36 -27.74 38.64
N GLY A 7 36.53 -28.63 38.09
CA GLY A 7 35.08 -28.62 38.33
C GLY A 7 34.30 -27.46 37.69
N ILE A 8 34.77 -26.87 36.59
CA ILE A 8 34.10 -25.72 35.92
C ILE A 8 32.59 -25.95 35.71
N HIS A 9 32.19 -27.12 35.23
CA HIS A 9 30.76 -27.43 35.02
C HIS A 9 29.94 -27.36 36.32
N LEU A 10 30.51 -27.77 37.45
CA LEU A 10 29.86 -27.64 38.77
C LEU A 10 29.84 -26.17 39.22
N LYS A 11 30.93 -25.43 39.02
CA LYS A 11 31.02 -24.00 39.37
C LYS A 11 30.04 -23.13 38.58
N LEU A 12 29.80 -23.44 37.30
CA LEU A 12 28.81 -22.76 36.46
C LEU A 12 27.37 -23.00 36.94
N LYS A 13 27.09 -24.18 37.52
CA LYS A 13 25.76 -24.56 38.05
C LYS A 13 25.55 -24.15 39.51
N SER A 14 26.60 -24.00 40.29
CA SER A 14 26.53 -23.68 41.72
C SER A 14 25.88 -22.31 41.96
N SER A 15 25.00 -22.23 42.95
CA SER A 15 24.46 -20.95 43.45
C SER A 15 25.50 -20.13 44.22
N GLN A 16 26.57 -20.76 44.72
CA GLN A 16 27.60 -20.11 45.53
C GLN A 16 28.64 -19.34 44.70
N THR A 17 28.75 -19.61 43.40
CA THR A 17 29.69 -18.90 42.52
C THR A 17 29.08 -17.58 42.05
N PRO A 18 29.75 -16.42 42.24
CA PRO A 18 29.31 -15.13 41.71
C PRO A 18 29.12 -15.16 40.19
N TRP A 19 28.22 -14.34 39.66
CA TRP A 19 27.89 -14.34 38.23
C TRP A 19 29.02 -13.81 37.36
N GLU A 20 29.76 -12.82 37.84
CA GLU A 20 30.95 -12.27 37.20
C GLU A 20 32.01 -13.36 37.02
N ASP A 21 32.20 -14.20 38.04
CA ASP A 21 33.14 -15.31 38.01
C ASP A 21 32.65 -16.45 37.12
N LYS A 22 31.35 -16.74 37.11
CA LYS A 22 30.77 -17.70 36.16
C LYS A 22 31.02 -17.27 34.71
N LEU A 23 30.85 -15.98 34.40
CA LEU A 23 31.10 -15.45 33.06
C LEU A 23 32.58 -15.57 32.67
N LYS A 24 33.51 -15.22 33.56
CA LYS A 24 34.96 -15.41 33.35
C LYS A 24 35.31 -16.88 33.11
N LEU A 25 34.76 -17.79 33.93
CA LEU A 25 34.97 -19.23 33.79
C LEU A 25 34.42 -19.76 32.46
N ALA A 26 33.27 -19.28 32.00
CA ALA A 26 32.68 -19.68 30.71
C ALA A 26 33.51 -19.18 29.52
N ARG A 27 34.01 -17.94 29.57
CA ARG A 27 34.93 -17.39 28.56
C ARG A 27 36.23 -18.19 28.50
N PHE A 28 36.85 -18.45 29.66
CA PHE A 28 38.05 -19.29 29.75
C PHE A 28 37.80 -20.70 29.22
N ALA A 29 36.68 -21.31 29.62
CA ALA A 29 36.32 -22.65 29.17
C ALA A 29 36.21 -22.69 27.65
N TRP A 30 35.55 -21.73 27.00
CA TRP A 30 35.41 -21.70 25.54
C TRP A 30 36.75 -21.71 24.79
N VAL A 31 37.69 -20.86 25.22
CA VAL A 31 38.99 -20.64 24.56
C VAL A 31 39.99 -21.75 24.88
N SER A 32 40.07 -22.19 26.14
CA SER A 32 41.11 -23.10 26.60
C SER A 32 40.92 -24.52 26.07
N SER A 33 41.90 -25.06 25.35
CA SER A 33 41.94 -26.48 24.95
C SER A 33 42.12 -27.44 26.13
N GLN A 34 42.68 -26.96 27.24
CA GLN A 34 42.93 -27.74 28.47
C GLN A 34 41.65 -28.00 29.27
N CYS A 35 40.57 -27.27 29.00
CA CYS A 35 39.27 -27.51 29.62
C CYS A 35 38.54 -28.66 28.91
N LEU A 36 38.58 -29.85 29.53
CA LEU A 36 37.91 -31.07 29.07
C LEU A 36 36.48 -31.12 29.61
N LEU A 37 35.51 -30.81 28.74
CA LEU A 37 34.08 -30.92 29.03
C LEU A 37 33.42 -31.80 27.95
N PRO A 38 32.62 -32.81 28.30
CA PRO A 38 31.82 -33.55 27.33
C PRO A 38 30.86 -32.60 26.62
N ASN A 39 30.81 -32.64 25.28
CA ASN A 39 29.99 -31.72 24.47
C ASN A 39 30.15 -30.24 24.86
N LYS A 40 31.39 -29.86 25.17
CA LYS A 40 31.80 -28.54 25.64
C LYS A 40 31.04 -27.37 25.02
N GLU A 41 30.95 -27.34 23.68
CA GLU A 41 30.32 -26.23 22.97
C GLU A 41 28.82 -26.15 23.25
N GLN A 42 28.11 -27.28 23.24
CA GLN A 42 26.69 -27.35 23.58
C GLN A 42 26.45 -26.97 25.05
N VAL A 43 27.31 -27.44 25.97
CA VAL A 43 27.17 -27.17 27.41
C VAL A 43 27.30 -25.68 27.71
N LEU A 44 28.29 -25.00 27.10
CA LEU A 44 28.51 -23.57 27.30
C LEU A 44 27.40 -22.73 26.68
N LEU A 45 26.93 -23.11 25.48
CA LEU A 45 25.80 -22.46 24.82
C LEU A 45 24.50 -22.63 25.63
N ASP A 46 24.19 -23.85 26.07
CA ASP A 46 23.03 -24.13 26.92
C ASP A 46 23.10 -23.36 28.24
N TRP A 47 24.27 -23.30 28.87
CA TRP A 47 24.46 -22.54 30.11
C TRP A 47 24.12 -21.05 29.93
N CYS A 48 24.66 -20.42 28.88
CA CYS A 48 24.42 -19.00 28.60
C CYS A 48 22.93 -18.75 28.30
N THR A 49 22.33 -19.55 27.41
CA THR A 49 20.91 -19.40 27.06
C THR A 49 19.97 -19.63 28.24
N HIS A 50 20.28 -20.58 29.14
CA HIS A 50 19.55 -20.78 30.38
C HIS A 50 19.70 -19.61 31.36
N ALA A 51 20.90 -19.05 31.49
CA ALA A 51 21.15 -17.89 32.34
C ALA A 51 20.30 -16.69 31.90
N LEU A 52 20.33 -16.38 30.59
CA LEU A 52 19.51 -15.32 30.00
C LEU A 52 18.01 -15.60 30.20
N THR A 53 17.54 -16.80 29.84
CA THR A 53 16.11 -17.15 29.99
C THR A 53 15.65 -17.04 31.45
N ARG A 54 16.46 -17.48 32.41
CA ARG A 54 16.13 -17.39 33.84
C ARG A 54 16.09 -15.95 34.34
N ARG A 55 16.95 -15.07 33.83
CA ARG A 55 16.93 -13.65 34.17
C ARG A 55 15.64 -12.98 33.71
N TYR A 56 15.26 -13.17 32.44
CA TYR A 56 14.04 -12.56 31.89
C TYR A 56 12.74 -13.17 32.42
N THR A 57 12.77 -14.43 32.87
CA THR A 57 11.64 -15.06 33.59
C THR A 57 11.63 -14.73 35.09
N GLN A 58 12.46 -13.79 35.55
CA GLN A 58 12.60 -13.36 36.95
C GLN A 58 12.91 -14.52 37.93
N LYS A 59 13.47 -15.62 37.43
CA LYS A 59 13.86 -16.77 38.25
C LYS A 59 15.23 -16.61 38.90
N VAL A 60 16.06 -15.70 38.38
CA VAL A 60 17.37 -15.34 38.92
C VAL A 60 17.62 -13.85 38.71
N GLU A 61 18.27 -13.21 39.66
CA GLU A 61 18.66 -11.81 39.58
C GLU A 61 20.20 -11.66 39.54
N PHE A 62 20.66 -10.76 38.68
CA PHE A 62 22.05 -10.30 38.60
C PHE A 62 22.10 -8.93 37.92
N SER A 63 23.23 -8.24 38.03
CA SER A 63 23.43 -6.86 37.55
C SER A 63 23.27 -6.73 36.03
N GLU A 64 22.92 -5.52 35.55
CA GLU A 64 22.85 -5.22 34.11
C GLU A 64 24.19 -5.45 33.40
N ASN A 65 25.31 -5.19 34.07
CA ASN A 65 26.66 -5.47 33.53
C ASN A 65 26.87 -6.97 33.23
N VAL A 66 26.36 -7.86 34.09
CA VAL A 66 26.39 -9.31 33.85
C VAL A 66 25.45 -9.68 32.71
N LEU A 67 24.28 -9.05 32.62
CA LEU A 67 23.32 -9.30 31.54
C LEU A 67 23.90 -8.93 30.16
N GLU A 68 24.47 -7.74 30.03
CA GLU A 68 25.20 -7.32 28.83
C GLU A 68 26.37 -8.28 28.55
N GLY A 69 27.15 -8.62 29.58
CA GLY A 69 28.27 -9.55 29.47
C GLY A 69 27.88 -10.95 28.96
N LEU A 70 26.68 -11.45 29.31
CA LEU A 70 26.13 -12.70 28.80
C LEU A 70 25.69 -12.59 27.34
N TRP A 71 25.07 -11.47 26.94
CA TRP A 71 24.72 -11.22 25.53
C TRP A 71 25.96 -11.12 24.64
N PHE A 72 26.99 -10.37 25.06
CA PHE A 72 28.28 -10.32 24.36
C PHE A 72 28.95 -11.69 24.30
N TYR A 73 28.93 -12.45 25.39
CA TYR A 73 29.47 -13.81 25.38
C TYR A 73 28.74 -14.70 24.37
N LEU A 74 27.41 -14.64 24.32
CA LEU A 74 26.63 -15.38 23.33
C LEU A 74 26.99 -14.96 21.90
N ASP A 75 27.10 -13.67 21.66
CA ASP A 75 27.48 -13.11 20.36
C ASP A 75 28.86 -13.59 19.90
N ASP A 76 29.86 -13.51 20.79
CA ASP A 76 31.23 -14.01 20.56
C ASP A 76 31.24 -15.50 20.23
N LEU A 77 30.44 -16.31 20.95
CA LEU A 77 30.31 -17.75 20.69
C LEU A 77 29.80 -18.00 19.27
N LEU A 78 28.71 -17.33 18.91
CA LEU A 78 28.02 -17.51 17.63
C LEU A 78 28.88 -17.09 16.44
N HIS A 79 29.64 -16.00 16.57
CA HIS A 79 30.53 -15.50 15.51
C HIS A 79 31.92 -16.16 15.49
N SER A 80 32.25 -16.99 16.48
CA SER A 80 33.57 -17.59 16.57
C SER A 80 33.89 -18.50 15.37
N ARG A 81 35.14 -18.40 14.87
CA ARG A 81 35.65 -19.31 13.82
C ARG A 81 35.62 -20.77 14.26
N LYS A 82 35.83 -21.02 15.56
CA LYS A 82 35.80 -22.34 16.19
C LYS A 82 34.43 -23.00 16.06
N LEU A 83 33.34 -22.26 16.33
CA LEU A 83 31.99 -22.82 16.18
C LEU A 83 31.70 -23.15 14.73
N HIS A 84 31.99 -22.21 13.81
CA HIS A 84 31.76 -22.42 12.38
C HIS A 84 32.57 -23.58 11.79
N SER A 85 33.82 -23.79 12.23
CA SER A 85 34.61 -24.95 11.77
C SER A 85 34.01 -26.28 12.23
N LEU A 86 33.50 -26.35 13.47
CA LEU A 86 32.85 -27.56 13.99
C LEU A 86 31.53 -27.86 13.27
N LEU A 87 30.75 -26.83 12.96
CA LEU A 87 29.51 -26.97 12.19
C LEU A 87 29.79 -27.47 10.77
N LYS A 88 30.85 -26.96 10.12
CA LYS A 88 31.30 -27.44 8.80
C LYS A 88 31.77 -28.90 8.83
N GLN A 89 32.32 -29.36 9.96
CA GLN A 89 32.69 -30.76 10.19
C GLN A 89 31.50 -31.66 10.52
N GLY A 90 30.26 -31.15 10.49
CA GLY A 90 29.05 -31.91 10.75
C GLY A 90 28.69 -32.08 12.22
N LYS A 91 29.38 -31.38 13.15
CA LYS A 91 29.01 -31.43 14.57
C LYS A 91 27.65 -30.78 14.77
N VAL A 92 26.71 -31.53 15.36
CA VAL A 92 25.36 -31.04 15.66
C VAL A 92 25.41 -30.19 16.93
N ILE A 93 25.21 -28.88 16.77
CA ILE A 93 25.01 -27.94 17.87
C ILE A 93 23.66 -27.27 17.62
N SER A 94 22.78 -27.32 18.61
CA SER A 94 21.41 -26.85 18.48
C SER A 94 21.02 -25.93 19.62
N LEU A 95 20.15 -24.97 19.32
CA LEU A 95 19.59 -24.08 20.33
C LEU A 95 18.23 -24.58 20.77
N ARG A 96 17.93 -24.34 22.04
CA ARG A 96 16.64 -24.69 22.63
C ARG A 96 15.56 -23.70 22.18
N LEU A 97 14.34 -24.18 22.05
CA LEU A 97 13.16 -23.37 21.73
C LEU A 97 12.98 -22.16 22.65
N THR A 98 13.34 -22.30 23.93
CA THR A 98 13.27 -21.21 24.91
C THR A 98 14.14 -20.02 24.53
N MET A 99 15.26 -20.25 23.86
CA MET A 99 16.11 -19.17 23.38
C MET A 99 15.48 -18.44 22.18
N ALA A 100 14.85 -19.18 21.26
CA ALA A 100 14.13 -18.57 20.15
C ALA A 100 12.99 -17.68 20.64
N GLN A 101 12.20 -18.16 21.61
CA GLN A 101 11.15 -17.36 22.25
C GLN A 101 11.71 -16.12 22.93
N LEU A 102 12.80 -16.26 23.70
CA LEU A 102 13.46 -15.12 24.33
C LEU A 102 13.86 -14.06 23.30
N LEU A 103 14.45 -14.45 22.17
CA LEU A 103 14.83 -13.52 21.11
C LEU A 103 13.62 -12.83 20.48
N LEU A 104 12.52 -13.55 20.25
CA LEU A 104 11.28 -12.96 19.73
C LEU A 104 10.71 -11.92 20.70
N ASP A 105 10.71 -12.21 22.00
CA ASP A 105 10.27 -11.27 23.04
C ASP A 105 11.17 -10.03 23.10
N ARG A 106 12.49 -10.22 23.00
CA ARG A 106 13.44 -9.11 22.95
C ARG A 106 13.27 -8.24 21.71
N LEU A 107 13.15 -8.83 20.52
CA LEU A 107 12.90 -8.09 19.27
C LEU A 107 11.57 -7.30 19.33
N GLN A 108 10.54 -7.89 19.92
CA GLN A 108 9.26 -7.21 20.13
C GLN A 108 9.37 -6.00 21.06
N GLU A 109 10.19 -6.10 22.12
CA GLU A 109 10.47 -4.99 23.03
C GLU A 109 11.33 -3.91 22.36
N CYS A 110 12.35 -4.32 21.58
CA CYS A 110 13.16 -3.41 20.78
C CYS A 110 12.31 -2.60 19.79
N ALA A 111 11.22 -3.16 19.27
CA ALA A 111 10.27 -2.43 18.42
C ALA A 111 9.39 -1.43 19.21
N ARG A 112 9.23 -1.58 20.53
CA ARG A 112 8.37 -0.71 21.37
C ARG A 112 9.13 0.40 22.11
N VAL A 113 10.37 0.17 22.53
CA VAL A 113 11.14 1.08 23.41
C VAL A 113 11.93 2.12 22.60
N GLY A 114 11.91 3.39 23.04
CA GLY A 114 12.64 4.51 22.44
C GLY A 114 14.18 4.42 22.54
N PRO A 115 14.93 5.41 22.04
CA PRO A 115 16.39 5.37 21.87
C PRO A 115 17.23 5.30 23.16
N GLU A 116 16.62 5.27 24.34
CA GLU A 116 17.33 5.34 25.63
C GLU A 116 17.98 4.00 26.07
N ASN A 117 17.60 2.86 25.47
CA ASN A 117 18.15 1.52 25.78
C ASN A 117 18.93 0.90 24.60
N THR A 118 19.85 1.67 24.03
CA THR A 118 20.44 1.40 22.69
C THR A 118 21.57 0.35 22.65
N ALA A 119 22.26 0.06 23.76
CA ALA A 119 23.41 -0.84 23.75
C ALA A 119 23.05 -2.34 23.56
N CYS A 120 21.87 -2.78 24.01
CA CYS A 120 21.46 -4.19 23.91
C CYS A 120 20.95 -4.55 22.50
N VAL A 121 20.41 -3.59 21.75
CA VAL A 121 19.76 -3.85 20.45
C VAL A 121 20.76 -4.30 19.39
N SER A 122 21.92 -3.65 19.29
CA SER A 122 22.97 -4.04 18.34
C SER A 122 23.47 -5.46 18.59
N THR A 123 23.68 -5.82 19.86
CA THR A 123 24.11 -7.17 20.24
C THR A 123 23.03 -8.20 19.96
N ILE A 124 21.74 -7.90 20.21
CA ILE A 124 20.63 -8.81 19.86
C ILE A 124 20.56 -9.03 18.33
N LEU A 125 20.71 -7.98 17.53
CA LEU A 125 20.73 -8.08 16.07
C LEU A 125 21.92 -8.91 15.58
N SER A 126 23.11 -8.71 16.17
CA SER A 126 24.29 -9.51 15.86
C SER A 126 24.09 -10.98 16.25
N VAL A 127 23.54 -11.27 17.43
CA VAL A 127 23.16 -12.63 17.83
C VAL A 127 22.21 -13.26 16.80
N CYS A 128 21.16 -12.55 16.36
CA CYS A 128 20.27 -13.03 15.31
C CYS A 128 21.02 -13.31 13.99
N GLN A 129 21.95 -12.45 13.58
CA GLN A 129 22.81 -12.66 12.41
C GLN A 129 23.65 -13.93 12.52
N GLY A 130 24.32 -14.12 13.66
CA GLY A 130 25.13 -15.30 13.96
C GLY A 130 24.31 -16.59 14.04
N LEU A 131 23.05 -16.52 14.50
CA LEU A 131 22.14 -17.66 14.48
C LEU A 131 21.70 -18.05 13.07
N LEU A 132 21.48 -17.06 12.21
CA LEU A 132 21.03 -17.27 10.84
C LEU A 132 22.19 -17.60 9.89
N SER A 133 23.45 -17.51 10.34
CA SER A 133 24.64 -17.70 9.50
C SER A 133 24.82 -19.15 9.01
N SER A 134 24.24 -20.12 9.72
CA SER A 134 24.34 -21.53 9.37
C SER A 134 22.99 -22.26 9.47
N PRO A 135 22.74 -23.27 8.62
CA PRO A 135 21.53 -24.10 8.70
C PRO A 135 21.36 -24.82 10.05
N ALA A 136 22.47 -25.24 10.67
CA ALA A 136 22.46 -25.95 11.95
C ALA A 136 21.93 -25.06 13.09
N LEU A 137 22.39 -23.80 13.17
CA LEU A 137 21.96 -22.87 14.20
C LEU A 137 20.57 -22.31 13.93
N SER A 138 20.26 -21.98 12.67
CA SER A 138 18.95 -21.46 12.27
C SER A 138 17.82 -22.49 12.38
N SER A 139 18.14 -23.78 12.53
CA SER A 139 17.18 -24.88 12.75
C SER A 139 16.17 -24.59 13.86
N VAL A 140 16.56 -23.85 14.90
CA VAL A 140 15.66 -23.47 16.00
C VAL A 140 14.45 -22.65 15.52
N PHE A 141 14.63 -21.84 14.46
CA PHE A 141 13.55 -21.06 13.85
C PHE A 141 12.94 -21.76 12.63
N THR A 142 13.74 -22.51 11.85
CA THR A 142 13.28 -23.08 10.58
C THR A 142 12.55 -24.42 10.70
N THR A 143 12.71 -25.14 11.82
CA THR A 143 12.00 -26.42 12.06
C THR A 143 10.50 -26.26 12.29
N LYS A 144 10.07 -25.17 12.94
CA LYS A 144 8.65 -24.83 13.13
C LYS A 144 8.32 -23.59 12.31
N TYR A 145 7.44 -23.76 11.34
CA TYR A 145 7.07 -22.69 10.41
C TYR A 145 6.55 -21.42 11.13
N GLU A 146 5.82 -21.59 12.24
CA GLU A 146 5.32 -20.48 13.06
C GLU A 146 6.45 -19.59 13.62
N LEU A 147 7.60 -20.17 13.98
CA LEU A 147 8.70 -19.41 14.58
C LEU A 147 9.40 -18.52 13.55
N ILE A 148 9.62 -19.03 12.34
CA ILE A 148 10.22 -18.21 11.27
C ILE A 148 9.24 -17.15 10.75
N VAL A 149 7.93 -17.43 10.77
CA VAL A 149 6.88 -16.43 10.47
C VAL A 149 6.92 -15.30 11.51
N ASP A 150 6.91 -15.63 12.81
CA ASP A 150 6.93 -14.61 13.87
C ASP A 150 8.25 -13.81 13.85
N LEU A 151 9.39 -14.48 13.62
CA LEU A 151 10.68 -13.82 13.46
C LEU A 151 10.65 -12.78 12.33
N LEU A 152 10.13 -13.15 11.15
CA LEU A 152 9.99 -12.23 10.03
C LEU A 152 9.05 -11.07 10.38
N ALA A 153 7.93 -11.33 11.04
CA ALA A 153 7.00 -10.28 11.48
C ALA A 153 7.67 -9.27 12.42
N LYS A 154 8.45 -9.75 13.42
CA LYS A 154 9.19 -8.86 14.35
C LYS A 154 10.22 -8.00 13.62
N PHE A 155 11.00 -8.59 12.72
CA PHE A 155 12.00 -7.85 11.94
C PHE A 155 11.36 -6.83 10.99
N CYS A 156 10.22 -7.16 10.37
CA CYS A 156 9.47 -6.18 9.58
C CYS A 156 8.96 -5.01 10.43
N ALA A 157 8.44 -5.28 11.62
CA ALA A 157 7.98 -4.22 12.54
C ALA A 157 9.15 -3.31 12.97
N LEU A 158 10.30 -3.90 13.32
CA LEU A 158 11.51 -3.15 13.67
C LEU A 158 11.98 -2.28 12.49
N ALA A 159 12.06 -2.85 11.28
CA ALA A 159 12.48 -2.12 10.09
C ALA A 159 11.52 -0.98 9.71
N CYS A 160 10.20 -1.19 9.84
CA CYS A 160 9.22 -0.12 9.61
C CYS A 160 9.45 1.05 10.57
N ARG A 161 9.67 0.76 11.85
CA ARG A 161 9.93 1.79 12.86
C ARG A 161 11.19 2.61 12.55
N GLU A 162 12.28 1.95 12.20
CA GLU A 162 13.55 2.62 11.85
C GLU A 162 13.40 3.51 10.60
N LEU A 163 12.51 3.17 9.65
CA LEU A 163 12.18 4.04 8.50
C LEU A 163 11.27 5.21 8.87
N GLN A 164 10.46 5.08 9.93
CA GLN A 164 9.50 6.10 10.35
C GLN A 164 10.07 7.08 11.37
N GLN A 165 11.14 6.73 12.10
CA GLN A 165 11.80 7.62 13.07
C GLN A 165 12.19 8.99 12.51
N PRO A 166 12.77 9.12 11.29
CA PRO A 166 13.09 10.43 10.72
C PRO A 166 11.88 11.30 10.40
N LEU A 167 10.69 10.71 10.21
CA LEU A 167 9.45 11.44 9.88
C LEU A 167 8.79 12.07 11.11
N LEU A 168 9.20 11.67 12.33
CA LEU A 168 8.65 12.15 13.60
C LEU A 168 9.50 13.26 14.24
N ALA A 169 10.68 13.55 13.71
CA ALA A 169 11.51 14.67 14.14
C ALA A 169 11.11 15.92 13.33
N GLU A 170 10.29 16.79 13.90
CA GLU A 170 10.07 18.13 13.33
C GLU A 170 11.41 18.87 13.17
N PRO A 171 11.59 19.69 12.11
CA PRO A 171 12.76 20.55 12.02
C PRO A 171 12.73 21.55 13.19
N PRO A 172 13.87 21.85 13.83
CA PRO A 172 13.89 22.81 14.92
C PRO A 172 13.43 24.16 14.39
N THR A 173 12.40 24.72 15.02
CA THR A 173 11.99 26.11 14.90
C THR A 173 13.15 27.00 15.30
N THR A 174 13.87 27.53 14.33
CA THR A 174 14.80 28.64 14.55
C THR A 174 13.98 29.93 14.67
N GLU A 175 13.69 30.33 15.90
CA GLU A 175 13.33 31.71 16.21
C GLU A 175 14.57 32.62 16.07
N SER A 176 14.36 33.73 15.36
CA SER A 176 15.01 35.04 15.49
C SER A 176 16.43 35.28 14.94
N GLY A 177 16.51 36.29 14.05
CA GLY A 177 17.74 37.05 13.77
C GLY A 177 17.65 37.87 12.48
N ALA A 178 17.20 39.12 12.57
CA ALA A 178 17.08 40.09 11.47
C ALA A 178 18.41 40.45 10.77
N CYS A 179 18.37 40.73 9.46
CA CYS A 179 18.72 42.02 8.82
C CYS A 179 18.92 41.88 7.30
N GLN A 180 18.62 42.98 6.62
CA GLN A 180 18.54 43.21 5.18
C GLN A 180 19.90 43.09 4.47
N ASP A 181 19.92 42.68 3.20
CA ASP A 181 20.20 43.58 2.06
C ASP A 181 20.06 42.86 0.71
N GLU A 182 19.36 43.52 -0.21
CA GLU A 182 19.26 43.19 -1.63
C GLU A 182 20.58 43.56 -2.33
N GLU A 183 21.02 42.76 -3.31
CA GLU A 183 21.63 43.31 -4.53
C GLU A 183 21.62 42.30 -5.69
N MET A 184 21.21 42.80 -6.85
CA MET A 184 21.13 42.14 -8.16
C MET A 184 22.51 41.85 -8.76
N ALA A 185 22.64 40.77 -9.55
CA ALA A 185 23.36 40.82 -10.84
C ALA A 185 23.06 39.62 -11.76
N GLU A 186 22.91 39.97 -13.02
CA GLU A 186 22.62 39.27 -14.27
C GLU A 186 23.41 37.98 -14.65
N CYS A 187 22.65 37.01 -15.17
CA CYS A 187 22.69 36.47 -16.55
C CYS A 187 24.03 36.22 -17.30
N LEU A 188 24.33 34.94 -17.62
CA LEU A 188 24.49 34.31 -18.97
C LEU A 188 25.47 33.08 -18.99
N PRO A 189 25.39 32.18 -19.99
CA PRO A 189 25.43 30.72 -19.84
C PRO A 189 26.74 30.05 -20.29
N PRO A 190 26.91 28.72 -20.10
CA PRO A 190 28.10 28.00 -20.58
C PRO A 190 27.91 27.42 -21.98
N GLN A 191 28.93 27.55 -22.83
CA GLN A 191 29.11 26.74 -24.03
C GLN A 191 30.58 26.31 -24.20
N PRO A 192 30.85 25.21 -24.94
CA PRO A 192 31.75 24.16 -24.45
C PRO A 192 32.97 23.85 -25.35
N ALA A 193 33.87 23.06 -24.75
CA ALA A 193 34.69 21.95 -25.25
C ALA A 193 35.58 22.10 -26.50
N SER A 194 36.87 21.78 -26.29
CA SER A 194 37.84 21.03 -27.15
C SER A 194 39.23 21.55 -26.80
N ASP A 195 40.33 20.82 -26.77
CA ASP A 195 40.72 19.42 -26.90
C ASP A 195 42.22 19.40 -26.47
N LEU A 196 42.82 18.21 -26.44
CA LEU A 196 44.27 17.90 -26.47
C LEU A 196 44.97 17.58 -25.12
N ASP A 197 44.96 16.26 -24.83
CA ASP A 197 46.11 15.35 -24.92
C ASP A 197 47.44 15.69 -24.23
N GLY A 198 48.05 14.70 -23.56
CA GLY A 198 49.42 14.79 -23.07
C GLY A 198 49.74 13.96 -21.81
N SER A 199 50.41 12.84 -22.03
CA SER A 199 50.80 11.79 -21.09
C SER A 199 51.82 12.14 -20.00
N GLN A 200 51.75 11.36 -18.90
CA GLN A 200 52.86 10.78 -18.11
C GLN A 200 53.83 11.71 -17.36
N ASN A 201 53.93 11.51 -16.03
CA ASN A 201 55.15 11.04 -15.35
C ASN A 201 54.95 11.01 -13.81
N GLU A 202 55.11 9.83 -13.20
CA GLU A 202 55.61 9.72 -11.82
C GLU A 202 57.14 9.96 -11.84
N PRO A 203 57.76 10.36 -10.71
CA PRO A 203 58.40 9.34 -9.87
C PRO A 203 58.41 9.60 -8.34
N ILE A 204 58.27 8.50 -7.59
CA ILE A 204 59.18 8.00 -6.52
C ILE A 204 59.42 8.85 -5.26
N ALA A 205 58.82 8.34 -4.17
CA ALA A 205 59.35 8.00 -2.83
C ALA A 205 60.34 8.90 -2.08
N GLU A 206 60.02 9.16 -0.79
CA GLU A 206 60.98 9.07 0.32
C GLU A 206 60.28 8.70 1.63
N ASN A 207 60.93 7.83 2.41
CA ASN A 207 60.44 7.17 3.63
C ASN A 207 61.09 7.76 4.89
N SER A 208 60.35 7.64 6.02
CA SER A 208 60.80 7.38 7.41
C SER A 208 61.32 8.55 8.30
N PRO A 209 61.37 8.40 9.65
CA PRO A 209 60.64 7.50 10.58
C PRO A 209 60.22 8.09 11.97
N ASP A 210 59.39 7.31 12.69
CA ASP A 210 59.31 7.02 14.14
C ASP A 210 59.30 8.10 15.25
N HIS A 211 58.23 8.10 16.06
CA HIS A 211 58.30 7.71 17.49
C HIS A 211 56.90 7.36 18.08
N PRO A 212 56.81 6.44 19.06
CA PRO A 212 55.57 5.82 19.51
C PRO A 212 55.01 6.48 20.78
N THR A 213 53.68 6.52 20.92
CA THR A 213 53.06 6.66 22.24
C THR A 213 51.86 5.73 22.42
N SER A 214 51.91 5.05 23.56
CA SER A 214 50.91 4.16 24.14
C SER A 214 49.64 4.94 24.49
N ASP A 215 48.48 4.42 24.11
CA ASP A 215 47.23 4.69 24.83
C ASP A 215 46.33 3.45 24.86
N ALA A 216 46.64 2.59 25.83
CA ALA A 216 45.70 1.63 26.38
C ALA A 216 44.70 2.39 27.28
N ASN A 217 43.60 2.89 26.70
CA ASN A 217 42.30 3.15 27.34
C ASN A 217 41.39 3.93 26.38
N ARG A 218 40.85 3.26 25.35
CA ARG A 218 39.72 3.79 24.58
C ARG A 218 38.51 2.90 24.84
N ALA A 219 37.51 3.45 25.52
CA ALA A 219 36.17 2.85 25.57
C ALA A 219 35.69 2.57 24.13
N PRO A 220 34.95 1.47 23.88
CA PRO A 220 34.49 1.18 22.53
C PRO A 220 33.66 2.35 22.00
N PRO A 221 33.83 2.74 20.72
CA PRO A 221 33.12 3.86 20.15
C PRO A 221 31.62 3.60 20.22
N LYS A 222 30.85 4.57 20.71
CA LYS A 222 29.39 4.53 20.66
C LYS A 222 28.97 4.28 19.20
N PRO A 223 28.17 3.23 18.90
CA PRO A 223 27.73 2.98 17.54
C PRO A 223 26.87 4.16 17.08
N THR A 224 27.27 4.77 15.97
CA THR A 224 26.51 5.83 15.30
C THR A 224 25.15 5.25 14.83
N GLU A 225 24.06 6.01 14.97
CA GLU A 225 22.69 5.58 14.61
C GLU A 225 22.60 5.03 13.17
N ASN A 226 23.44 5.55 12.27
CA ASN A 226 23.51 5.11 10.88
C ASN A 226 24.04 3.67 10.72
N THR A 227 24.95 3.19 11.59
CA THR A 227 25.42 1.79 11.58
C THR A 227 24.34 0.84 12.10
N ARG A 228 23.50 1.28 13.05
CA ARG A 228 22.38 0.50 13.59
C ARG A 228 21.32 0.21 12.53
N SER A 229 20.95 1.22 11.74
CA SER A 229 19.94 1.05 10.69
C SER A 229 20.40 0.05 9.62
N ALA A 230 21.66 0.12 9.17
CA ALA A 230 22.23 -0.82 8.20
C ALA A 230 22.15 -2.27 8.70
N ASN A 231 22.51 -2.51 9.97
CA ASN A 231 22.46 -3.85 10.57
C ASN A 231 21.04 -4.45 10.61
N VAL A 232 19.99 -3.65 10.82
CA VAL A 232 18.60 -4.16 10.84
C VAL A 232 18.18 -4.70 9.47
N PHE A 233 18.50 -3.98 8.39
CA PHE A 233 18.11 -4.37 7.03
C PHE A 233 18.92 -5.57 6.53
N ASP A 234 20.20 -5.67 6.88
CA ASP A 234 21.04 -6.84 6.54
C ASP A 234 20.51 -8.12 7.19
N VAL A 235 20.20 -8.07 8.48
CA VAL A 235 19.65 -9.23 9.20
C VAL A 235 18.24 -9.54 8.70
N LEU A 236 17.40 -8.54 8.43
CA LEU A 236 16.09 -8.76 7.82
C LEU A 236 16.21 -9.46 6.46
N LEU A 237 17.15 -9.06 5.60
CA LEU A 237 17.37 -9.72 4.33
C LEU A 237 17.73 -11.20 4.54
N GLN A 238 18.55 -11.51 5.54
CA GLN A 238 18.89 -12.89 5.89
C GLN A 238 17.67 -13.68 6.41
N VAL A 239 16.84 -13.07 7.26
CA VAL A 239 15.57 -13.67 7.73
C VAL A 239 14.64 -13.97 6.55
N LEU A 240 14.51 -13.04 5.60
CA LEU A 240 13.72 -13.24 4.37
C LEU A 240 14.24 -14.41 3.52
N HIS A 241 15.56 -14.59 3.41
CA HIS A 241 16.15 -15.74 2.73
C HIS A 241 15.81 -17.06 3.42
N CYS A 242 15.98 -17.12 4.74
CA CYS A 242 15.63 -18.30 5.54
C CYS A 242 14.13 -18.61 5.43
N TYR A 243 13.27 -17.60 5.58
CA TYR A 243 11.84 -17.72 5.47
C TYR A 243 11.42 -18.26 4.09
N LEU A 244 11.92 -17.68 2.99
CA LEU A 244 11.59 -18.13 1.63
C LEU A 244 12.02 -19.58 1.37
N SER A 245 13.16 -20.00 1.92
CA SER A 245 13.61 -21.39 1.84
C SER A 245 12.62 -22.34 2.54
N VAL A 246 12.20 -22.01 3.77
CA VAL A 246 11.24 -22.81 4.55
C VAL A 246 9.84 -22.79 3.92
N GLN A 247 9.42 -21.65 3.37
CA GLN A 247 8.12 -21.48 2.71
C GLN A 247 8.00 -22.42 1.50
N ARG A 248 9.04 -22.50 0.66
CA ARG A 248 9.07 -23.40 -0.50
C ARG A 248 9.05 -24.88 -0.14
N GLN A 249 9.48 -25.22 1.08
CA GLN A 249 9.46 -26.59 1.58
C GLN A 249 8.13 -26.98 2.23
N GLN A 250 7.20 -26.04 2.44
CA GLN A 250 5.91 -26.37 3.04
C GLN A 250 5.04 -27.19 2.08
N ALA A 251 4.63 -28.39 2.51
CA ALA A 251 3.75 -29.26 1.74
C ALA A 251 2.28 -28.77 1.68
N ASN A 252 1.86 -27.93 2.63
CA ASN A 252 0.48 -27.46 2.74
C ASN A 252 0.34 -25.97 2.37
N PRO A 253 -0.08 -25.63 1.13
CA PRO A 253 -0.21 -24.25 0.69
C PRO A 253 -1.30 -23.47 1.45
N ASN A 254 -2.34 -24.14 1.95
CA ASN A 254 -3.37 -23.50 2.78
C ASN A 254 -2.80 -22.99 4.11
N ARG A 255 -1.87 -23.73 4.72
CA ARG A 255 -1.19 -23.31 5.95
C ARG A 255 -0.33 -22.06 5.70
N VAL A 256 0.44 -22.08 4.61
CA VAL A 256 1.27 -20.93 4.17
C VAL A 256 0.39 -19.70 3.96
N PHE A 257 -0.67 -19.84 3.16
CA PHE A 257 -1.62 -18.76 2.89
C PHE A 257 -2.23 -18.19 4.16
N THR A 258 -2.67 -19.06 5.08
CA THR A 258 -3.30 -18.65 6.35
C THR A 258 -2.31 -17.90 7.25
N MET A 259 -1.07 -18.37 7.38
CA MET A 259 -0.05 -17.70 8.18
C MET A 259 0.34 -16.34 7.58
N VAL A 260 0.57 -16.29 6.27
CA VAL A 260 0.96 -15.04 5.59
C VAL A 260 -0.17 -14.02 5.65
N THR A 261 -1.39 -14.41 5.34
CA THR A 261 -2.55 -13.51 5.35
C THR A 261 -2.86 -12.98 6.76
N ASN A 262 -2.63 -13.77 7.81
CA ASN A 262 -2.92 -13.34 9.18
C ASN A 262 -1.78 -12.57 9.86
N GLN A 263 -0.52 -12.88 9.57
CA GLN A 263 0.61 -12.36 10.35
C GLN A 263 1.59 -11.51 9.54
N LEU A 264 1.71 -11.74 8.23
CA LEU A 264 2.77 -11.13 7.42
C LEU A 264 2.27 -10.10 6.39
N ILE A 265 1.03 -10.22 5.91
CA ILE A 265 0.54 -9.38 4.82
C ILE A 265 0.63 -7.88 5.16
N GLN A 266 0.24 -7.49 6.37
CA GLN A 266 0.29 -6.10 6.83
C GLN A 266 1.72 -5.59 7.03
N PRO A 267 2.58 -6.23 7.85
CA PRO A 267 3.94 -5.72 8.05
C PRO A 267 4.80 -5.74 6.78
N LEU A 268 4.63 -6.74 5.90
CA LEU A 268 5.37 -6.80 4.64
C LEU A 268 4.94 -5.71 3.66
N THR A 269 3.64 -5.43 3.55
CA THR A 269 3.12 -4.41 2.62
C THR A 269 3.46 -2.99 3.09
N LEU A 270 3.39 -2.73 4.39
CA LEU A 270 3.87 -1.48 4.98
C LEU A 270 5.37 -1.29 4.72
N LEU A 271 6.20 -2.28 5.08
CA LEU A 271 7.65 -2.18 4.89
C LEU A 271 8.00 -1.95 3.43
N ARG A 272 7.38 -2.71 2.52
CA ARG A 272 7.59 -2.54 1.09
C ARG A 272 7.22 -1.15 0.61
N HIS A 273 6.10 -0.60 1.08
CA HIS A 273 5.70 0.77 0.77
C HIS A 273 6.76 1.77 1.25
N LEU A 274 7.18 1.71 2.51
CA LEU A 274 8.20 2.61 3.06
C LEU A 274 9.53 2.53 2.30
N LEU A 275 9.95 1.32 1.90
CA LEU A 275 11.14 1.12 1.06
C LEU A 275 10.98 1.60 -0.39
N THR A 276 9.76 1.93 -0.83
CA THR A 276 9.47 2.44 -2.18
C THR A 276 9.30 3.96 -2.15
N SER A 277 8.62 4.49 -1.12
CA SER A 277 8.27 5.91 -0.98
C SER A 277 9.38 6.77 -0.34
N GLY A 278 10.44 6.16 0.21
CA GLY A 278 11.51 6.90 0.88
C GLY A 278 12.29 7.83 -0.07
N GLU A 279 11.98 9.12 -0.05
CA GLU A 279 12.91 10.18 -0.44
C GLU A 279 14.00 10.26 0.62
N PHE A 280 15.08 9.51 0.42
CA PHE A 280 16.23 9.57 1.29
C PHE A 280 16.94 10.91 1.06
N ALA A 281 16.95 11.78 2.07
CA ALA A 281 17.64 13.07 2.02
C ALA A 281 19.08 12.93 1.49
N PRO A 282 19.54 13.84 0.61
CA PRO A 282 20.77 13.67 -0.15
C PRO A 282 21.99 14.01 0.71
N SER A 283 22.51 13.03 1.44
CA SER A 283 23.86 13.15 2.00
C SER A 283 24.57 11.80 2.09
N HIS A 284 25.67 11.71 1.35
CA HIS A 284 26.77 10.75 1.42
C HIS A 284 26.57 9.35 0.81
N THR A 285 27.69 8.85 0.30
CA THR A 285 28.01 7.63 -0.47
C THR A 285 27.38 6.30 0.01
N HIS A 286 26.76 6.28 1.19
CA HIS A 286 26.02 5.12 1.75
C HIS A 286 24.60 4.98 1.18
N LEU A 287 24.12 5.96 0.41
CA LEU A 287 22.80 5.94 -0.24
C LEU A 287 22.67 4.77 -1.25
N GLY A 288 23.71 4.47 -2.03
CA GLY A 288 23.68 3.41 -3.06
C GLY A 288 23.58 2.00 -2.47
N LEU A 289 24.34 1.73 -1.40
CA LEU A 289 24.27 0.45 -0.66
C LEU A 289 22.89 0.25 -0.02
N ARG A 290 22.31 1.32 0.55
CA ARG A 290 20.95 1.29 1.10
C ARG A 290 19.90 1.10 0.01
N GLN A 291 20.07 1.66 -1.18
CA GLN A 291 19.17 1.47 -2.31
C GLN A 291 19.20 0.03 -2.86
N GLN A 292 20.38 -0.57 -2.99
CA GLN A 292 20.52 -1.97 -3.40
C GLN A 292 19.90 -2.91 -2.37
N LEU A 293 20.24 -2.74 -1.09
CA LEU A 293 19.67 -3.54 -0.01
C LEU A 293 18.14 -3.40 0.06
N SER A 294 17.62 -2.17 -0.08
CA SER A 294 16.18 -1.91 -0.15
C SER A 294 15.54 -2.62 -1.34
N ARG A 295 16.19 -2.62 -2.51
CA ARG A 295 15.71 -3.33 -3.70
C ARG A 295 15.68 -4.84 -3.46
N ASP A 296 16.74 -5.41 -2.89
CA ASP A 296 16.82 -6.84 -2.61
C ASP A 296 15.75 -7.27 -1.61
N ILE A 297 15.54 -6.50 -0.55
CA ILE A 297 14.45 -6.74 0.42
C ILE A 297 13.09 -6.68 -0.28
N ARG A 298 12.81 -5.66 -1.10
CA ARG A 298 11.55 -5.56 -1.86
C ARG A 298 11.34 -6.78 -2.76
N ILE A 299 12.37 -7.25 -3.46
CA ILE A 299 12.30 -8.45 -4.31
C ILE A 299 11.94 -9.70 -3.48
N LYS A 300 12.52 -9.86 -2.29
CA LYS A 300 12.20 -11.00 -1.41
C LYS A 300 10.80 -10.90 -0.80
N ILE A 301 10.34 -9.69 -0.47
CA ILE A 301 8.96 -9.44 -0.05
C ILE A 301 7.99 -9.82 -1.18
N ASP A 302 8.28 -9.38 -2.40
CA ASP A 302 7.46 -9.67 -3.59
C ASP A 302 7.35 -11.18 -3.83
N ALA A 303 8.48 -11.89 -3.79
CA ALA A 303 8.50 -13.35 -3.90
C ALA A 303 7.72 -14.04 -2.75
N THR A 304 7.83 -13.52 -1.52
CA THR A 304 7.13 -14.07 -0.35
C THR A 304 5.63 -13.99 -0.52
N LEU A 305 5.12 -12.80 -0.88
CA LEU A 305 3.69 -12.54 -1.08
C LEU A 305 3.16 -13.32 -2.29
N GLN A 306 3.86 -13.30 -3.42
CA GLN A 306 3.42 -13.98 -4.64
C GLN A 306 3.31 -15.50 -4.45
N LEU A 307 4.34 -16.13 -3.86
CA LEU A 307 4.33 -17.58 -3.60
C LEU A 307 3.28 -18.00 -2.55
N ALA A 308 2.98 -17.14 -1.58
CA ALA A 308 2.01 -17.43 -0.54
C ALA A 308 0.55 -17.26 -0.98
N LEU A 309 0.28 -16.14 -1.66
CA LEU A 309 -1.09 -15.69 -1.92
C LEU A 309 -1.63 -16.29 -3.22
N PHE A 310 -0.75 -16.52 -4.21
CA PHE A 310 -1.15 -16.99 -5.54
C PHE A 310 -0.46 -18.29 -5.96
N PRO A 311 -0.47 -19.35 -5.12
CA PRO A 311 0.04 -20.66 -5.52
C PRO A 311 -0.90 -21.29 -6.57
N SER A 312 -0.35 -22.16 -7.40
CA SER A 312 -1.09 -22.82 -8.49
C SER A 312 -2.26 -23.68 -7.99
N GLU A 313 -2.13 -24.19 -6.77
CA GLU A 313 -3.02 -25.09 -6.05
C GLU A 313 -4.31 -24.38 -5.60
N HIS A 314 -4.29 -23.05 -5.45
CA HIS A 314 -5.46 -22.26 -5.06
C HIS A 314 -6.28 -21.79 -6.27
N LEU A 315 -5.86 -22.10 -7.51
CA LEU A 315 -6.54 -21.64 -8.71
C LEU A 315 -8.03 -22.05 -8.73
N THR A 316 -8.37 -23.24 -8.24
CA THR A 316 -9.76 -23.70 -8.13
C THR A 316 -10.55 -22.85 -7.13
N SER A 317 -10.01 -22.57 -5.95
CA SER A 317 -10.64 -21.70 -4.94
C SER A 317 -10.83 -20.27 -5.44
N TYR A 318 -9.84 -19.71 -6.15
CA TYR A 318 -9.98 -18.41 -6.82
C TYR A 318 -11.07 -18.45 -7.88
N THR A 319 -11.16 -19.53 -8.66
CA THR A 319 -12.16 -19.70 -9.71
C THR A 319 -13.57 -19.76 -9.13
N GLU A 320 -13.78 -20.53 -8.06
CA GLU A 320 -15.06 -20.65 -7.37
C GLU A 320 -15.52 -19.35 -6.69
N GLU A 321 -14.59 -18.54 -6.19
CA GLU A 321 -14.92 -17.26 -5.54
C GLU A 321 -15.16 -16.12 -6.54
N LEU A 322 -14.42 -16.10 -7.65
CA LEU A 322 -14.42 -15.01 -8.62
C LEU A 322 -15.49 -15.17 -9.70
N LEU A 323 -15.75 -16.39 -10.17
CA LEU A 323 -16.78 -16.60 -11.20
C LEU A 323 -18.18 -16.45 -10.60
N PRO A 324 -19.11 -15.77 -11.29
CA PRO A 324 -20.51 -15.76 -10.89
C PRO A 324 -21.04 -17.20 -10.88
N ALA A 325 -21.76 -17.56 -9.82
CA ALA A 325 -22.35 -18.89 -9.70
C ALA A 325 -23.26 -19.15 -10.89
N LYS A 326 -22.90 -20.11 -11.76
CA LYS A 326 -23.85 -20.63 -12.75
C LYS A 326 -25.07 -21.15 -11.98
N GLY A 327 -26.25 -20.74 -12.43
CA GLY A 327 -27.53 -20.99 -11.76
C GLY A 327 -27.69 -22.42 -11.23
N ASP A 328 -28.40 -22.50 -10.10
CA ASP A 328 -28.71 -23.72 -9.35
C ASP A 328 -28.78 -25.00 -10.18
N SER A 329 -27.92 -25.96 -9.84
CA SER A 329 -28.34 -27.36 -9.80
C SER A 329 -27.51 -28.15 -8.80
N GLY A 330 -28.20 -28.79 -7.86
CA GLY A 330 -27.65 -29.87 -7.05
C GLY A 330 -27.32 -29.48 -5.60
N LYS A 331 -28.17 -29.95 -4.69
CA LYS A 331 -27.94 -30.03 -3.24
C LYS A 331 -26.47 -30.36 -2.95
N ARG A 332 -25.70 -29.40 -2.43
CA ARG A 332 -24.34 -29.71 -1.92
C ARG A 332 -24.48 -30.63 -0.71
N PRO A 333 -23.72 -31.74 -0.64
CA PRO A 333 -23.75 -32.63 0.50
C PRO A 333 -23.31 -31.87 1.76
N LYS A 334 -24.14 -31.92 2.82
CA LYS A 334 -23.79 -31.42 4.15
C LYS A 334 -22.53 -32.15 4.63
N GLY A 335 -21.40 -31.45 4.70
CA GLY A 335 -20.17 -32.00 5.28
C GLY A 335 -18.85 -31.48 4.73
N VAL A 336 -18.84 -30.74 3.60
CA VAL A 336 -17.57 -30.19 3.06
C VAL A 336 -17.20 -28.91 3.81
N LYS A 337 -16.00 -28.88 4.40
CA LYS A 337 -15.38 -27.68 4.99
C LYS A 337 -15.62 -26.47 4.08
N CYS A 338 -16.00 -25.33 4.65
CA CYS A 338 -16.24 -24.10 3.89
C CYS A 338 -15.06 -23.84 2.93
N PRO A 339 -15.30 -23.72 1.61
CA PRO A 339 -14.23 -23.55 0.64
C PRO A 339 -13.44 -22.27 0.97
N LEU A 340 -12.11 -22.35 0.85
CA LEU A 340 -11.22 -21.19 1.03
C LEU A 340 -11.69 -20.06 0.11
N LYS A 341 -11.93 -18.88 0.68
CA LYS A 341 -12.25 -17.65 -0.06
C LYS A 341 -11.04 -16.71 -0.06
N PRO A 342 -10.03 -16.98 -0.91
CA PRO A 342 -8.75 -16.28 -0.84
C PRO A 342 -8.85 -14.78 -1.07
N VAL A 343 -9.70 -14.32 -1.99
CA VAL A 343 -9.82 -12.88 -2.32
C VAL A 343 -10.42 -12.12 -1.15
N THR A 344 -11.51 -12.63 -0.59
CA THR A 344 -12.15 -12.04 0.60
C THR A 344 -11.19 -12.04 1.80
N ALA A 345 -10.44 -13.13 2.01
CA ALA A 345 -9.45 -13.21 3.09
C ALA A 345 -8.36 -12.13 2.95
N ILE A 346 -7.78 -11.98 1.75
CA ILE A 346 -6.76 -10.96 1.47
C ILE A 346 -7.32 -9.55 1.70
N LEU A 347 -8.47 -9.22 1.07
CA LEU A 347 -9.06 -7.89 1.15
C LEU A 347 -9.51 -7.51 2.56
N SER A 348 -10.02 -8.47 3.34
CA SER A 348 -10.43 -8.24 4.73
C SER A 348 -9.24 -7.88 5.63
N LYS A 349 -8.07 -8.51 5.41
CA LYS A 349 -6.85 -8.23 6.18
C LYS A 349 -6.18 -6.93 5.78
N LEU A 350 -6.20 -6.58 4.49
CA LEU A 350 -5.74 -5.28 4.03
C LEU A 350 -6.63 -4.12 4.49
N SER A 351 -7.91 -4.38 4.76
CA SER A 351 -8.86 -3.38 5.23
C SER A 351 -9.02 -3.33 6.76
N ALA A 352 -8.33 -4.21 7.50
CA ALA A 352 -8.38 -4.24 8.95
C ALA A 352 -7.64 -3.03 9.55
N ARG A 353 -8.26 -2.38 10.55
CA ARG A 353 -7.68 -1.22 11.24
C ARG A 353 -6.47 -1.62 12.09
N GLY A 354 -5.43 -0.79 12.11
CA GLY A 354 -4.29 -0.94 13.03
C GLY A 354 -2.93 -1.32 12.41
N SER A 355 -2.79 -1.33 11.08
CA SER A 355 -1.51 -1.66 10.43
C SER A 355 -0.55 -0.47 10.29
N CYS A 356 -1.07 0.75 10.10
CA CYS A 356 -0.29 1.98 9.92
C CYS A 356 -1.16 3.20 10.26
N GLU A 357 -0.53 4.36 10.43
CA GLU A 357 -1.24 5.62 10.70
C GLU A 357 -2.19 6.00 9.54
N PRO A 358 -3.30 6.70 9.83
CA PRO A 358 -4.29 7.09 8.81
C PRO A 358 -3.73 7.71 7.52
N PRO A 359 -2.73 8.62 7.52
CA PRO A 359 -2.22 9.21 6.29
C PRO A 359 -1.48 8.20 5.38
N LEU A 360 -0.75 7.25 5.97
CA LEU A 360 -0.02 6.22 5.20
C LEU A 360 -0.93 5.09 4.71
N HIS A 361 -2.04 4.85 5.41
CA HIS A 361 -2.94 3.73 5.13
C HIS A 361 -3.44 3.72 3.68
N TYR A 362 -3.77 4.89 3.13
CA TYR A 362 -4.20 5.03 1.75
C TYR A 362 -3.11 4.61 0.75
N ALA A 363 -1.91 5.18 0.89
CA ALA A 363 -0.82 4.98 -0.06
C ALA A 363 -0.29 3.55 -0.02
N VAL A 364 -0.22 2.95 1.19
CA VAL A 364 0.11 1.54 1.38
C VAL A 364 -0.92 0.64 0.69
N LYS A 365 -2.22 0.91 0.90
CA LYS A 365 -3.30 0.09 0.33
C LYS A 365 -3.32 0.16 -1.19
N SER A 366 -3.24 1.36 -1.76
CA SER A 366 -3.21 1.57 -3.22
C SER A 366 -2.03 0.85 -3.88
N ASN A 367 -0.81 1.04 -3.37
CA ASN A 367 0.39 0.38 -3.90
C ASN A 367 0.31 -1.15 -3.77
N THR A 368 -0.26 -1.64 -2.66
CA THR A 368 -0.44 -3.07 -2.41
C THR A 368 -1.43 -3.69 -3.38
N LEU A 369 -2.56 -3.03 -3.65
CA LEU A 369 -3.55 -3.56 -4.59
C LEU A 369 -3.02 -3.70 -6.01
N SER A 370 -2.33 -2.66 -6.49
CA SER A 370 -1.66 -2.69 -7.80
C SER A 370 -0.67 -3.84 -7.90
N LEU A 371 0.09 -4.07 -6.82
CA LEU A 371 1.03 -5.18 -6.73
C LEU A 371 0.35 -6.55 -6.70
N LEU A 372 -0.73 -6.71 -5.93
CA LEU A 372 -1.47 -7.97 -5.85
C LEU A 372 -2.12 -8.32 -7.18
N TYR A 373 -2.65 -7.33 -7.90
CA TYR A 373 -3.16 -7.54 -9.25
C TYR A 373 -2.06 -8.00 -10.21
N LYS A 374 -0.89 -7.34 -10.16
CA LYS A 374 0.30 -7.76 -10.94
C LYS A 374 0.71 -9.20 -10.62
N PHE A 375 0.78 -9.58 -9.34
CA PHE A 375 1.13 -10.94 -8.95
C PHE A 375 0.10 -11.96 -9.40
N PHE A 376 -1.20 -11.63 -9.28
CA PHE A 376 -2.28 -12.48 -9.76
C PHE A 376 -2.17 -12.72 -11.28
N LEU A 377 -1.91 -11.66 -12.05
CA LEU A 377 -1.66 -11.76 -13.49
C LEU A 377 -0.45 -12.63 -13.79
N GLU A 378 0.68 -12.39 -13.13
CA GLU A 378 1.91 -13.17 -13.37
C GLU A 378 1.74 -14.65 -13.03
N SER A 379 1.00 -14.97 -11.96
CA SER A 379 0.76 -16.33 -11.50
C SER A 379 -0.25 -17.09 -12.36
N TYR A 380 -1.30 -16.43 -12.87
CA TYR A 380 -2.43 -17.12 -13.50
C TYR A 380 -2.66 -16.76 -14.98
N ALA A 381 -2.15 -15.64 -15.49
CA ALA A 381 -2.32 -15.26 -16.90
C ALA A 381 -1.39 -16.00 -17.88
N LYS A 382 -0.27 -16.56 -17.39
CA LYS A 382 0.79 -17.17 -18.23
C LYS A 382 0.60 -18.67 -18.56
N LYS A 383 -0.48 -19.32 -18.13
CA LYS A 383 -0.73 -20.71 -18.57
C LYS A 383 -0.99 -20.73 -20.08
N ARG A 384 0.04 -21.11 -20.85
CA ARG A 384 -0.03 -21.33 -22.30
C ARG A 384 -1.06 -22.43 -22.59
N GLY A 385 -2.26 -21.99 -22.93
CA GLY A 385 -3.38 -22.79 -23.39
C GLY A 385 -4.51 -21.81 -23.71
N SER A 386 -5.11 -21.95 -24.88
CA SER A 386 -6.15 -21.07 -25.42
C SER A 386 -7.46 -21.15 -24.62
N GLU A 387 -7.46 -20.69 -23.38
CA GLU A 387 -8.66 -20.61 -22.56
C GLU A 387 -8.91 -19.15 -22.17
N GLU A 388 -10.07 -18.62 -22.54
CA GLU A 388 -10.56 -17.30 -22.11
C GLU A 388 -10.75 -17.24 -20.59
N ALA A 389 -10.88 -18.40 -19.94
CA ALA A 389 -11.11 -18.56 -18.51
C ALA A 389 -10.07 -17.87 -17.60
N PRO A 390 -8.74 -18.08 -17.72
CA PRO A 390 -7.73 -17.36 -16.92
C PRO A 390 -7.74 -15.84 -17.14
N ARG A 391 -8.03 -15.34 -18.35
CA ARG A 391 -8.15 -13.90 -18.62
C ARG A 391 -9.39 -13.32 -17.94
N MET A 392 -10.52 -14.03 -17.99
CA MET A 392 -11.72 -13.66 -17.25
C MET A 392 -11.49 -13.67 -15.73
N LEU A 393 -10.74 -14.63 -15.19
CA LEU A 393 -10.39 -14.64 -13.76
C LEU A 393 -9.60 -13.41 -13.33
N CYS A 394 -8.65 -12.96 -14.15
CA CYS A 394 -7.90 -11.73 -13.88
C CYS A 394 -8.82 -10.51 -13.89
N PHE A 395 -9.77 -10.47 -14.82
CA PHE A 395 -10.81 -9.44 -14.85
C PHE A 395 -11.68 -9.46 -13.59
N TYR A 396 -12.20 -10.61 -13.19
CA TYR A 396 -13.02 -10.72 -11.98
C TYR A 396 -12.24 -10.36 -10.72
N PHE A 397 -10.95 -10.70 -10.64
CA PHE A 397 -10.10 -10.26 -9.54
C PHE A 397 -9.98 -8.73 -9.50
N LEU A 398 -9.76 -8.09 -10.65
CA LEU A 398 -9.76 -6.64 -10.77
C LEU A 398 -11.11 -6.03 -10.36
N ALA A 399 -12.23 -6.63 -10.76
CA ALA A 399 -13.57 -6.20 -10.37
C ALA A 399 -13.81 -6.29 -8.86
N ARG A 400 -13.20 -7.27 -8.16
CA ARG A 400 -13.24 -7.35 -6.68
C ARG A 400 -12.49 -6.22 -5.99
N LEU A 401 -11.66 -5.47 -6.70
CA LEU A 401 -10.98 -4.28 -6.17
C LEU A 401 -11.87 -3.02 -6.20
N VAL A 402 -13.03 -3.05 -6.88
CA VAL A 402 -13.94 -1.88 -7.01
C VAL A 402 -14.32 -1.24 -5.67
N PRO A 403 -14.68 -1.98 -4.60
CA PRO A 403 -14.97 -1.35 -3.31
C PRO A 403 -13.76 -0.64 -2.71
N VAL A 404 -12.54 -1.07 -3.05
CA VAL A 404 -11.33 -0.35 -2.62
C VAL A 404 -11.07 0.86 -3.50
N LEU A 405 -11.30 0.78 -4.83
CA LEU A 405 -11.20 1.94 -5.73
C LEU A 405 -12.19 3.04 -5.31
N ASP A 406 -13.42 2.69 -4.93
CA ASP A 406 -14.38 3.61 -4.33
C ASP A 406 -13.81 4.29 -3.08
N PHE A 407 -13.26 3.53 -2.12
CA PHE A 407 -12.59 4.10 -0.95
C PHE A 407 -11.43 5.04 -1.33
N LEU A 408 -10.65 4.70 -2.36
CA LEU A 408 -9.55 5.54 -2.83
C LEU A 408 -10.08 6.88 -3.38
N VAL A 409 -11.13 6.85 -4.20
CA VAL A 409 -11.79 8.07 -4.70
C VAL A 409 -12.36 8.91 -3.57
N LYS A 410 -13.04 8.29 -2.59
CA LYS A 410 -13.56 9.00 -1.40
C LYS A 410 -12.46 9.76 -0.67
N SER A 411 -11.29 9.15 -0.54
CA SER A 411 -10.17 9.71 0.21
C SER A 411 -9.43 10.79 -0.61
N SER A 412 -9.13 10.51 -1.88
CA SER A 412 -8.40 11.46 -2.75
C SER A 412 -9.24 12.68 -3.13
N SER A 413 -10.58 12.59 -3.12
CA SER A 413 -11.46 13.73 -3.37
C SER A 413 -11.36 14.86 -2.33
N GLN A 414 -10.73 14.60 -1.18
CA GLN A 414 -10.51 15.61 -0.14
C GLN A 414 -9.30 16.52 -0.43
N ASP A 415 -8.43 16.13 -1.37
CA ASP A 415 -7.22 16.87 -1.74
C ASP A 415 -7.25 17.23 -3.22
N ALA A 416 -7.41 18.52 -3.52
CA ALA A 416 -7.50 19.03 -4.88
C ALA A 416 -6.27 18.68 -5.73
N SER A 417 -5.07 18.58 -5.12
CA SER A 417 -3.81 18.27 -5.82
C SER A 417 -3.80 16.86 -6.42
N LEU A 418 -4.58 15.93 -5.85
CA LEU A 418 -4.67 14.54 -6.30
C LEU A 418 -5.72 14.32 -7.39
N THR A 419 -6.55 15.33 -7.69
CA THR A 419 -7.69 15.22 -8.60
C THR A 419 -7.28 14.74 -9.99
N LEU A 420 -6.36 15.46 -10.63
CA LEU A 420 -5.88 15.14 -11.98
C LEU A 420 -4.93 13.92 -12.01
N PRO A 421 -3.88 13.82 -11.18
CA PRO A 421 -2.92 12.72 -11.27
C PRO A 421 -3.45 11.38 -10.77
N PHE A 422 -4.50 11.36 -9.95
CA PHE A 422 -4.98 10.14 -9.31
C PHE A 422 -6.49 9.90 -9.41
N THR A 423 -7.31 10.87 -9.01
CA THR A 423 -8.77 10.66 -8.91
C THR A 423 -9.39 10.40 -10.28
N VAL A 424 -9.05 11.20 -11.29
CA VAL A 424 -9.54 11.04 -12.68
C VAL A 424 -9.14 9.69 -13.29
N PRO A 425 -7.87 9.26 -13.26
CA PRO A 425 -7.47 7.93 -13.72
C PRO A 425 -8.19 6.78 -12.99
N THR A 426 -8.44 6.92 -11.69
CA THR A 426 -9.14 5.90 -10.89
C THR A 426 -10.60 5.76 -11.34
N VAL A 427 -11.30 6.89 -11.50
CA VAL A 427 -12.68 6.88 -12.04
C VAL A 427 -12.71 6.34 -13.46
N THR A 428 -11.76 6.73 -14.31
CA THR A 428 -11.66 6.20 -15.69
C THR A 428 -11.46 4.68 -15.72
N SER A 429 -10.69 4.15 -14.76
CA SER A 429 -10.51 2.70 -14.59
C SER A 429 -11.81 2.03 -14.14
N MET A 430 -12.54 2.62 -13.18
CA MET A 430 -13.86 2.14 -12.76
C MET A 430 -14.86 2.17 -13.92
N THR A 431 -14.85 3.21 -14.75
CA THR A 431 -15.66 3.31 -15.97
C THR A 431 -15.34 2.21 -16.97
N SER A 432 -14.05 1.90 -17.16
CA SER A 432 -13.61 0.81 -18.04
C SER A 432 -14.11 -0.56 -17.57
N LEU A 433 -14.19 -0.77 -16.25
CA LEU A 433 -14.82 -1.95 -15.66
C LEU A 433 -16.33 -1.97 -15.92
N LEU A 434 -17.02 -0.84 -15.72
CA LEU A 434 -18.46 -0.73 -15.96
C LEU A 434 -18.84 -1.06 -17.41
N ARG A 435 -18.02 -0.66 -18.39
CA ARG A 435 -18.27 -0.95 -19.81
C ARG A 435 -18.32 -2.43 -20.18
N GLN A 436 -17.87 -3.32 -19.29
CA GLN A 436 -17.95 -4.77 -19.51
C GLN A 436 -19.37 -5.34 -19.30
N GLY A 437 -20.28 -4.55 -18.72
CA GLY A 437 -21.70 -4.89 -18.60
C GLY A 437 -22.08 -5.86 -17.48
N GLU A 438 -23.38 -6.04 -17.32
CA GLU A 438 -24.02 -6.82 -16.25
C GLU A 438 -23.56 -8.28 -16.18
N GLY A 439 -23.15 -8.86 -17.30
CA GLY A 439 -22.65 -10.24 -17.37
C GLY A 439 -21.34 -10.46 -16.61
N LEU A 440 -20.47 -9.44 -16.56
CA LEU A 440 -19.16 -9.50 -15.89
C LEU A 440 -19.16 -8.78 -14.53
N ILE A 441 -19.99 -7.74 -14.34
CA ILE A 441 -20.25 -7.14 -13.03
C ILE A 441 -21.67 -7.52 -12.60
N GLY A 442 -21.83 -8.77 -12.16
CA GLY A 442 -23.14 -9.29 -11.74
C GLY A 442 -23.64 -8.76 -10.39
N ASN A 443 -22.80 -8.10 -9.60
CA ASN A 443 -23.22 -7.55 -8.30
C ASN A 443 -23.65 -6.08 -8.43
N PRO A 444 -24.95 -5.74 -8.26
CA PRO A 444 -25.45 -4.38 -8.37
C PRO A 444 -24.81 -3.41 -7.38
N HIS A 445 -24.32 -3.90 -6.23
CA HIS A 445 -23.63 -3.06 -5.25
C HIS A 445 -22.37 -2.40 -5.81
N HIS A 446 -21.66 -3.02 -6.76
CA HIS A 446 -20.47 -2.40 -7.34
C HIS A 446 -20.81 -1.13 -8.13
N VAL A 447 -21.91 -1.15 -8.89
CA VAL A 447 -22.40 0.01 -9.64
C VAL A 447 -22.87 1.13 -8.68
N ILE A 448 -23.58 0.76 -7.61
CA ILE A 448 -24.02 1.71 -6.57
C ILE A 448 -22.81 2.36 -5.88
N LEU A 449 -21.76 1.60 -5.59
CA LEU A 449 -20.52 2.13 -5.04
C LEU A 449 -19.86 3.13 -6.01
N VAL A 450 -19.82 2.82 -7.32
CA VAL A 450 -19.30 3.77 -8.30
C VAL A 450 -20.13 5.06 -8.31
N LEU A 451 -21.46 4.98 -8.29
CA LEU A 451 -22.32 6.17 -8.19
C LEU A 451 -22.02 6.99 -6.91
N GLY A 452 -21.80 6.31 -5.78
CA GLY A 452 -21.37 6.95 -4.54
C GLY A 452 -19.99 7.63 -4.65
N ALA A 453 -19.04 7.01 -5.34
CA ALA A 453 -17.74 7.61 -5.61
C ALA A 453 -17.88 8.87 -6.50
N LEU A 454 -18.68 8.79 -7.56
CA LEU A 454 -18.94 9.91 -8.48
C LEU A 454 -19.56 11.12 -7.77
N GLN A 455 -20.40 10.89 -6.76
CA GLN A 455 -21.00 11.95 -5.97
C GLN A 455 -19.99 12.77 -5.15
N LEU A 456 -18.77 12.26 -4.93
CA LEU A 456 -17.75 12.91 -4.12
C LEU A 456 -16.75 13.73 -4.94
N LEU A 457 -16.74 13.60 -6.27
CA LEU A 457 -15.80 14.37 -7.09
C LEU A 457 -16.12 15.87 -7.02
N PRO A 458 -15.11 16.73 -6.85
CA PRO A 458 -15.30 18.18 -6.87
C PRO A 458 -15.67 18.62 -8.30
N LEU A 459 -16.67 19.50 -8.40
CA LEU A 459 -17.05 20.16 -9.65
C LEU A 459 -16.97 21.68 -9.54
N ASP A 460 -16.67 22.20 -8.34
CA ASP A 460 -16.63 23.62 -8.02
C ASP A 460 -15.17 24.08 -7.86
N HIS A 461 -14.89 25.33 -8.21
CA HIS A 461 -13.58 25.99 -7.99
C HIS A 461 -12.36 25.28 -8.61
N LEU A 462 -12.56 24.63 -9.77
CA LEU A 462 -11.50 23.97 -10.52
C LEU A 462 -10.96 24.87 -11.65
N SER A 463 -9.70 24.65 -12.05
CA SER A 463 -9.19 25.22 -13.30
C SER A 463 -9.91 24.58 -14.50
N PRO A 464 -10.07 25.29 -15.64
CA PRO A 464 -10.84 24.79 -16.79
C PRO A 464 -10.39 23.40 -17.29
N SER A 465 -9.09 23.15 -17.36
CA SER A 465 -8.56 21.86 -17.82
C SER A 465 -8.85 20.71 -16.85
N VAL A 466 -8.75 20.96 -15.54
CA VAL A 466 -9.06 19.96 -14.51
C VAL A 466 -10.56 19.72 -14.45
N TYR A 467 -11.36 20.79 -14.54
CA TYR A 467 -12.82 20.74 -14.65
C TYR A 467 -13.24 19.83 -15.79
N GLN A 468 -12.71 20.05 -16.99
CA GLN A 468 -13.02 19.25 -18.17
C GLN A 468 -12.73 17.76 -17.96
N ALA A 469 -11.56 17.44 -17.40
CA ALA A 469 -11.13 16.05 -17.17
C ALA A 469 -12.05 15.34 -16.16
N VAL A 470 -12.41 16.03 -15.07
CA VAL A 470 -13.36 15.50 -14.07
C VAL A 470 -14.75 15.33 -14.67
N PHE A 471 -15.25 16.36 -15.37
CA PHE A 471 -16.56 16.35 -16.00
C PHE A 471 -16.71 15.20 -16.99
N LEU A 472 -15.72 15.02 -17.86
CA LEU A 472 -15.68 13.92 -18.82
C LEU A 472 -15.64 12.56 -18.11
N ALA A 473 -14.82 12.40 -17.07
CA ALA A 473 -14.74 11.14 -16.33
C ALA A 473 -16.08 10.75 -15.68
N VAL A 474 -16.79 11.71 -15.06
CA VAL A 474 -18.12 11.48 -14.48
C VAL A 474 -19.15 11.19 -15.58
N HIS A 475 -19.15 11.98 -16.66
CA HIS A 475 -20.03 11.77 -17.82
C HIS A 475 -19.87 10.36 -18.40
N GLU A 476 -18.65 9.94 -18.70
CA GLU A 476 -18.38 8.62 -19.29
C GLU A 476 -18.75 7.47 -18.33
N ALA A 477 -18.61 7.67 -17.01
CA ALA A 477 -19.04 6.71 -16.01
C ALA A 477 -20.57 6.56 -16.00
N LEU A 478 -21.31 7.66 -15.95
CA LEU A 478 -22.78 7.65 -16.03
C LEU A 478 -23.26 7.04 -17.35
N PHE A 479 -22.59 7.37 -18.45
CA PHE A 479 -22.91 6.84 -19.76
C PHE A 479 -22.73 5.32 -19.81
N ALA A 480 -21.63 4.80 -19.28
CA ALA A 480 -21.40 3.36 -19.15
C ALA A 480 -22.46 2.68 -18.28
N ILE A 481 -22.98 3.35 -17.25
CA ILE A 481 -24.06 2.81 -16.40
C ILE A 481 -25.37 2.69 -17.19
N ILE A 482 -25.77 3.74 -17.93
CA ILE A 482 -26.99 3.68 -18.77
C ILE A 482 -26.89 2.56 -19.81
N GLN A 483 -25.75 2.47 -20.50
CA GLN A 483 -25.60 1.54 -21.62
C GLN A 483 -25.39 0.09 -21.19
N CYS A 484 -24.59 -0.13 -20.15
CA CYS A 484 -24.09 -1.46 -19.81
C CYS A 484 -24.76 -2.05 -18.57
N HIS A 485 -25.46 -1.24 -17.75
CA HIS A 485 -26.11 -1.63 -16.49
C HIS A 485 -27.54 -1.07 -16.32
N PRO A 486 -28.44 -1.21 -17.30
CA PRO A 486 -29.77 -0.61 -17.27
C PRO A 486 -30.65 -1.07 -16.08
N GLN A 487 -30.52 -2.33 -15.63
CA GLN A 487 -31.33 -2.86 -14.53
C GLN A 487 -30.90 -2.29 -13.18
N VAL A 488 -29.59 -2.16 -12.97
CA VAL A 488 -29.05 -1.58 -11.74
C VAL A 488 -29.31 -0.07 -11.69
N MET A 489 -29.20 0.59 -12.84
CA MET A 489 -29.53 2.00 -13.00
C MET A 489 -30.97 2.29 -12.56
N LEU A 490 -31.95 1.47 -12.96
CA LEU A 490 -33.35 1.62 -12.54
C LEU A 490 -33.53 1.58 -11.02
N ASN A 491 -32.90 0.62 -10.36
CA ASN A 491 -32.98 0.47 -8.90
C ASN A 491 -32.24 1.61 -8.16
N ALA A 492 -31.21 2.19 -8.79
CA ALA A 492 -30.40 3.27 -8.25
C ALA A 492 -30.70 4.63 -8.91
N ALA A 493 -31.88 4.80 -9.54
CA ALA A 493 -32.22 5.98 -10.31
C ALA A 493 -32.08 7.30 -9.54
N PRO A 494 -32.45 7.39 -8.24
CA PRO A 494 -32.21 8.61 -7.45
C PRO A 494 -30.72 8.99 -7.36
N SER A 495 -29.85 8.01 -7.12
CA SER A 495 -28.40 8.24 -7.04
C SER A 495 -27.83 8.64 -8.40
N PHE A 496 -28.27 7.99 -9.47
CA PHE A 496 -27.89 8.35 -10.84
C PHE A 496 -28.29 9.79 -11.17
N LEU A 497 -29.56 10.14 -10.96
CA LEU A 497 -30.09 11.47 -11.24
C LEU A 497 -29.43 12.54 -10.39
N ASN A 498 -29.09 12.25 -9.13
CA ASN A 498 -28.37 13.18 -8.29
C ASN A 498 -26.98 13.51 -8.87
N VAL A 499 -26.22 12.50 -9.31
CA VAL A 499 -24.90 12.73 -9.93
C VAL A 499 -25.05 13.46 -11.26
N PHE A 500 -26.03 13.09 -12.10
CA PHE A 500 -26.28 13.76 -13.37
C PHE A 500 -26.70 15.23 -13.17
N TYR A 501 -27.60 15.50 -12.24
CA TYR A 501 -28.01 16.85 -11.88
C TYR A 501 -26.84 17.70 -11.38
N ARG A 502 -25.90 17.13 -10.61
CA ARG A 502 -24.67 17.85 -10.23
C ARG A 502 -23.87 18.29 -11.45
N LEU A 503 -23.75 17.48 -12.51
CA LEU A 503 -23.09 17.90 -13.74
C LEU A 503 -23.86 19.02 -14.44
N VAL A 504 -25.19 18.91 -14.53
CA VAL A 504 -26.05 19.94 -15.14
C VAL A 504 -25.94 21.26 -14.39
N ALA A 505 -26.09 21.25 -13.06
CA ALA A 505 -25.95 22.43 -12.23
C ALA A 505 -24.56 23.05 -12.37
N SER A 506 -23.51 22.21 -12.31
CA SER A 506 -22.11 22.65 -12.46
C SER A 506 -21.86 23.38 -13.78
N ILE A 507 -22.28 22.80 -14.92
CA ILE A 507 -22.06 23.46 -16.21
C ILE A 507 -22.89 24.73 -16.38
N MET A 508 -24.06 24.81 -15.72
CA MET A 508 -24.87 26.03 -15.72
C MET A 508 -24.23 27.15 -14.91
N GLN A 509 -23.59 26.82 -13.78
CA GLN A 509 -22.87 27.80 -12.96
C GLN A 509 -21.59 28.27 -13.64
N GLU A 510 -20.79 27.36 -14.21
CA GLU A 510 -19.54 27.73 -14.87
C GLU A 510 -19.73 28.33 -16.27
N GLY A 511 -20.75 27.89 -17.02
CA GLY A 511 -21.15 28.43 -18.31
C GLY A 511 -21.93 29.75 -18.26
N ARG A 512 -21.92 30.44 -17.12
CA ARG A 512 -22.53 31.75 -16.96
C ARG A 512 -21.80 32.81 -17.79
N GLN A 513 -22.54 33.78 -18.29
CA GLN A 513 -21.98 34.90 -19.01
C GLN A 513 -21.14 35.77 -18.04
N ARG A 514 -19.81 35.69 -18.15
CA ARG A 514 -18.86 36.61 -17.50
C ARG A 514 -18.44 37.70 -18.49
N GLY A 515 -17.97 38.84 -18.00
CA GLY A 515 -17.49 39.96 -18.85
C GLY A 515 -16.30 39.58 -19.75
N ASP A 516 -15.86 40.53 -20.58
CA ASP A 516 -15.08 40.46 -21.85
C ASP A 516 -13.74 39.67 -21.93
N SER A 517 -13.47 38.71 -21.04
CA SER A 517 -12.23 37.89 -21.03
C SER A 517 -12.52 36.39 -21.15
N ASP A 518 -13.12 35.96 -22.26
CA ASP A 518 -13.63 34.58 -22.42
C ASP A 518 -12.69 33.67 -23.24
N THR A 519 -11.45 33.48 -22.78
CA THR A 519 -10.51 32.51 -23.39
C THR A 519 -10.82 31.06 -23.03
N ASP A 520 -11.63 30.81 -21.99
CA ASP A 520 -11.97 29.47 -21.51
C ASP A 520 -13.30 28.93 -22.11
N GLY A 521 -13.86 29.65 -23.09
CA GLY A 521 -15.18 29.36 -23.64
C GLY A 521 -15.35 27.97 -24.23
N ASP A 522 -14.31 27.47 -24.90
CA ASP A 522 -14.33 26.18 -25.60
C ASP A 522 -14.50 24.99 -24.66
N VAL A 523 -13.96 25.04 -23.45
CA VAL A 523 -14.02 23.94 -22.48
C VAL A 523 -15.45 23.71 -22.01
N TYR A 524 -16.13 24.77 -21.59
CA TYR A 524 -17.51 24.68 -21.11
C TYR A 524 -18.47 24.34 -22.25
N LEU A 525 -18.22 24.83 -23.46
CA LEU A 525 -18.99 24.44 -24.64
C LEU A 525 -18.90 22.93 -24.91
N GLN A 526 -17.70 22.33 -24.79
CA GLN A 526 -17.52 20.88 -24.92
C GLN A 526 -18.29 20.12 -23.83
N CYS A 527 -18.27 20.60 -22.59
CA CYS A 527 -19.04 20.00 -21.48
C CYS A 527 -20.56 20.10 -21.71
N ALA A 528 -21.05 21.21 -22.27
CA ALA A 528 -22.46 21.39 -22.61
C ALA A 528 -22.92 20.38 -23.67
N ARG A 529 -22.09 20.10 -24.69
CA ARG A 529 -22.36 19.05 -25.69
C ARG A 529 -22.43 17.65 -25.09
N LEU A 530 -21.62 17.37 -24.06
CA LEU A 530 -21.70 16.10 -23.33
C LEU A 530 -23.05 15.96 -22.60
N ILE A 531 -23.55 17.03 -21.98
CA ILE A 531 -24.88 17.03 -21.35
C ILE A 531 -26.00 16.82 -22.36
N GLU A 532 -25.97 17.50 -23.50
CA GLU A 532 -26.94 17.28 -24.59
C GLU A 532 -26.96 15.80 -25.03
N ARG A 533 -25.77 15.22 -25.23
CA ARG A 533 -25.62 13.81 -25.58
C ARG A 533 -26.19 12.90 -24.49
N MET A 534 -25.92 13.17 -23.21
CA MET A 534 -26.47 12.39 -22.11
C MET A 534 -28.01 12.45 -22.06
N TYR A 535 -28.61 13.64 -22.20
CA TYR A 535 -30.06 13.79 -22.30
C TYR A 535 -30.66 12.97 -23.45
N SER A 536 -29.97 12.93 -24.59
CA SER A 536 -30.36 12.10 -25.74
C SER A 536 -30.40 10.62 -25.41
N HIS A 537 -29.40 10.12 -24.68
CA HIS A 537 -29.35 8.72 -24.25
C HIS A 537 -30.40 8.38 -23.19
N ILE A 538 -30.65 9.30 -22.26
CA ILE A 538 -31.74 9.15 -21.28
C ILE A 538 -33.08 9.09 -22.01
N ALA A 539 -33.32 9.98 -22.97
CA ALA A 539 -34.55 10.00 -23.76
C ALA A 539 -34.72 8.75 -24.65
N ALA A 540 -33.63 8.21 -25.21
CA ALA A 540 -33.69 6.96 -25.96
C ALA A 540 -34.03 5.74 -25.09
N THR A 541 -33.81 5.83 -23.77
CA THR A 541 -34.13 4.78 -22.78
C THR A 541 -35.54 4.99 -22.17
N SER A 542 -36.44 5.62 -22.94
CA SER A 542 -37.67 6.31 -22.51
C SER A 542 -38.57 5.57 -21.51
N GLU A 543 -38.78 4.25 -21.66
CA GLU A 543 -39.67 3.47 -20.79
C GLU A 543 -39.28 3.56 -19.30
N ASN A 544 -37.99 3.74 -19.02
CA ASN A 544 -37.42 3.71 -17.68
C ASN A 544 -37.42 5.08 -16.98
N PHE A 545 -37.45 6.18 -17.74
CA PHE A 545 -37.27 7.54 -17.22
C PHE A 545 -38.49 8.45 -17.35
N THR A 546 -39.54 8.03 -18.05
CA THR A 546 -40.80 8.78 -18.18
C THR A 546 -41.32 9.30 -16.84
N LYS A 547 -41.33 8.46 -15.80
CA LYS A 547 -41.78 8.82 -14.44
C LYS A 547 -40.88 9.83 -13.70
N LEU A 548 -39.66 10.06 -14.20
CA LEU A 548 -38.68 10.97 -13.60
C LEU A 548 -38.43 12.22 -14.46
N SER A 549 -39.01 12.28 -15.66
CA SER A 549 -38.83 13.38 -16.62
C SER A 549 -39.26 14.73 -16.06
N ALA A 550 -40.43 14.80 -15.41
CA ALA A 550 -40.94 15.99 -14.74
C ALA A 550 -39.96 16.51 -13.66
N PHE A 551 -39.36 15.60 -12.89
CA PHE A 551 -38.40 15.97 -11.86
C PHE A 551 -37.11 16.56 -12.45
N MET A 552 -36.59 15.96 -13.54
CA MET A 552 -35.42 16.48 -14.25
C MET A 552 -35.67 17.88 -14.82
N VAL A 553 -36.84 18.12 -15.39
CA VAL A 553 -37.24 19.46 -15.88
C VAL A 553 -37.33 20.46 -14.73
N ALA A 554 -37.95 20.09 -13.62
CA ALA A 554 -38.03 20.96 -12.45
C ALA A 554 -36.63 21.35 -11.92
N GLN A 555 -35.71 20.38 -11.83
CA GLN A 555 -34.32 20.61 -11.43
C GLN A 555 -33.59 21.56 -12.40
N TYR A 556 -33.73 21.34 -13.71
CA TYR A 556 -33.11 22.18 -14.73
C TYR A 556 -33.57 23.64 -14.64
N VAL A 557 -34.89 23.88 -14.59
CA VAL A 557 -35.44 25.25 -14.55
C VAL A 557 -35.09 25.94 -13.24
N THR A 558 -35.03 25.19 -12.13
CA THR A 558 -34.62 25.73 -10.82
C THR A 558 -33.18 26.24 -10.84
N GLU A 559 -32.27 25.53 -11.51
CA GLU A 559 -30.90 26.03 -11.70
C GLU A 559 -30.83 27.17 -12.72
N LEU A 560 -31.61 27.10 -13.80
CA LEU A 560 -31.63 28.12 -14.85
C LEU A 560 -32.05 29.49 -14.30
N GLN A 561 -32.99 29.51 -13.34
CA GLN A 561 -33.41 30.75 -12.70
C GLN A 561 -32.26 31.49 -12.00
N LYS A 562 -31.20 30.78 -11.58
CA LYS A 562 -30.10 31.35 -10.79
C LYS A 562 -29.00 31.99 -11.64
N VAL A 563 -28.94 31.71 -12.95
CA VAL A 563 -27.81 32.06 -13.80
C VAL A 563 -28.24 32.61 -15.16
N THR A 564 -27.45 33.52 -15.71
CA THR A 564 -27.55 33.93 -17.11
C THR A 564 -26.48 33.21 -17.91
N LEU A 565 -26.88 32.27 -18.77
CA LEU A 565 -25.98 31.42 -19.54
C LEU A 565 -25.46 32.14 -20.79
N ARG A 566 -24.23 31.79 -21.20
CA ARG A 566 -23.74 32.19 -22.53
C ARG A 566 -24.59 31.56 -23.65
N PRO A 567 -24.77 32.24 -24.79
CA PRO A 567 -25.66 31.77 -25.86
C PRO A 567 -25.31 30.37 -26.41
N ASP A 568 -24.02 30.08 -26.57
CA ASP A 568 -23.48 28.83 -27.09
C ASP A 568 -23.75 27.64 -26.14
N VAL A 569 -23.56 27.83 -24.84
CA VAL A 569 -23.87 26.85 -23.79
C VAL A 569 -25.38 26.68 -23.64
N LYS A 570 -26.13 27.79 -23.63
CA LYS A 570 -27.60 27.79 -23.51
C LYS A 570 -28.24 26.96 -24.63
N LEU A 571 -27.74 27.07 -25.86
CA LEU A 571 -28.22 26.32 -27.02
C LEU A 571 -28.21 24.81 -26.72
N HIS A 572 -27.04 24.23 -26.43
CA HIS A 572 -26.89 22.79 -26.21
C HIS A 572 -27.68 22.27 -25.00
N LEU A 573 -27.73 23.03 -23.90
CA LEU A 573 -28.51 22.63 -22.72
C LEU A 573 -30.02 22.68 -22.99
N THR A 574 -30.48 23.65 -23.78
CA THR A 574 -31.89 23.80 -24.17
C THR A 574 -32.31 22.68 -25.11
N GLU A 575 -31.50 22.35 -26.12
CA GLU A 575 -31.74 21.20 -27.00
C GLU A 575 -31.79 19.88 -26.23
N GLY A 576 -30.92 19.72 -25.23
CA GLY A 576 -30.94 18.56 -24.33
C GLY A 576 -32.24 18.43 -23.55
N ILE A 577 -32.69 19.50 -22.87
CA ILE A 577 -33.89 19.44 -22.03
C ILE A 577 -35.18 19.30 -22.83
N TYR A 578 -35.23 19.80 -24.08
CA TYR A 578 -36.37 19.58 -24.98
C TYR A 578 -36.63 18.10 -25.25
N ARG A 579 -35.58 17.28 -25.36
CA ARG A 579 -35.71 15.82 -25.51
C ARG A 579 -36.32 15.15 -24.27
N ILE A 580 -36.15 15.73 -23.09
CA ILE A 580 -36.79 15.25 -21.86
C ILE A 580 -38.24 15.74 -21.74
N LEU A 581 -38.53 16.96 -22.21
CA LEU A 581 -39.90 17.46 -22.30
C LEU A 581 -40.77 16.62 -23.25
N ASP A 582 -40.19 16.03 -24.29
CA ASP A 582 -40.90 15.06 -25.15
C ASP A 582 -41.37 13.81 -24.39
N LEU A 583 -40.71 13.45 -23.28
CA LEU A 583 -41.10 12.32 -22.44
C LEU A 583 -42.20 12.68 -21.43
N CYS A 584 -42.45 13.97 -21.21
CA CYS A 584 -43.42 14.45 -20.23
C CYS A 584 -44.85 14.32 -20.80
N GLY A 585 -45.71 13.56 -20.12
CA GLY A 585 -47.13 13.51 -20.44
C GLY A 585 -47.88 14.77 -19.97
N GLU A 586 -49.17 14.87 -20.31
CA GLU A 586 -49.99 16.00 -19.86
C GLU A 586 -50.06 16.14 -18.33
N GLN A 587 -50.01 15.02 -17.60
CA GLN A 587 -50.01 15.01 -16.14
C GLN A 587 -48.71 15.57 -15.56
N ASP A 588 -47.57 15.29 -16.18
CA ASP A 588 -46.26 15.81 -15.79
C ASP A 588 -46.19 17.32 -15.98
N ILE A 589 -46.74 17.83 -17.09
CA ILE A 589 -46.84 19.28 -17.34
C ILE A 589 -47.76 19.95 -16.31
N LYS A 590 -48.91 19.37 -16.01
CA LYS A 590 -49.82 19.88 -14.96
C LYS A 590 -49.12 19.89 -13.59
N PHE A 591 -48.36 18.83 -13.29
CA PHE A 591 -47.56 18.73 -12.07
C PHE A 591 -46.50 19.84 -11.99
N LEU A 592 -45.76 20.09 -13.07
CA LEU A 592 -44.76 21.16 -13.14
C LEU A 592 -45.39 22.55 -12.93
N VAL A 593 -46.46 22.86 -13.65
CA VAL A 593 -47.15 24.16 -13.54
C VAL A 593 -47.69 24.38 -12.13
N ALA A 594 -48.21 23.34 -11.47
CA ALA A 594 -48.74 23.46 -10.11
C ALA A 594 -47.64 23.47 -9.03
N GLY A 595 -46.61 22.65 -9.18
CA GLY A 595 -45.59 22.37 -8.16
C GLY A 595 -44.41 23.33 -8.11
N LEU A 596 -44.12 24.06 -9.20
CA LEU A 596 -43.02 25.02 -9.23
C LEU A 596 -43.36 26.32 -8.49
N GLN A 597 -42.39 26.87 -7.77
CA GLN A 597 -42.48 28.20 -7.13
C GLN A 597 -42.66 29.30 -8.17
N MET A 598 -43.28 30.42 -7.78
CA MET A 598 -43.68 31.49 -8.72
C MET A 598 -42.57 31.93 -9.68
N GLY A 599 -41.35 32.19 -9.17
CA GLY A 599 -40.22 32.60 -10.01
C GLY A 599 -39.74 31.52 -10.98
N VAL A 600 -39.60 30.27 -10.51
CA VAL A 600 -39.21 29.12 -11.36
C VAL A 600 -40.28 28.84 -12.42
N ARG A 601 -41.56 29.03 -12.08
CA ARG A 601 -42.70 28.82 -12.98
C ARG A 601 -42.69 29.77 -14.18
N VAL A 602 -42.26 31.02 -13.99
CA VAL A 602 -42.12 31.98 -15.10
C VAL A 602 -41.07 31.49 -16.10
N VAL A 603 -39.91 31.06 -15.61
CA VAL A 603 -38.82 30.51 -16.45
C VAL A 603 -39.28 29.23 -17.16
N PHE A 604 -40.03 28.36 -16.47
CA PHE A 604 -40.61 27.17 -17.08
C PHE A 604 -41.60 27.52 -18.20
N ASN A 605 -42.49 28.48 -17.97
CA ASN A 605 -43.47 28.89 -18.97
C ASN A 605 -42.79 29.42 -20.24
N GLU A 606 -41.75 30.26 -20.08
CA GLU A 606 -40.94 30.75 -21.22
C GLU A 606 -40.30 29.58 -21.99
N LEU A 607 -39.62 28.68 -21.27
CA LEU A 607 -38.99 27.49 -21.85
C LEU A 607 -40.02 26.60 -22.57
N TYR A 608 -41.19 26.38 -21.98
CA TYR A 608 -42.25 25.54 -22.54
C TYR A 608 -42.88 26.19 -23.78
N THR A 609 -43.08 27.51 -23.79
CA THR A 609 -43.52 28.24 -24.98
C THR A 609 -42.49 28.08 -26.11
N SER A 610 -41.20 28.29 -25.85
CA SER A 610 -40.15 28.06 -26.84
C SER A 610 -40.10 26.61 -27.33
N TYR A 611 -40.24 25.63 -26.43
CA TYR A 611 -40.32 24.21 -26.78
C TYR A 611 -41.48 23.92 -27.74
N THR A 612 -42.69 24.43 -27.44
CA THR A 612 -43.88 24.18 -28.28
C THR A 612 -43.77 24.79 -29.67
N HIS A 613 -43.22 26.01 -29.76
CA HIS A 613 -43.11 26.74 -31.03
C HIS A 613 -41.97 26.24 -31.92
N TYR A 614 -40.80 25.98 -31.36
CA TYR A 614 -39.60 25.70 -32.14
C TYR A 614 -39.30 24.21 -32.26
N HIS A 615 -39.37 23.44 -31.17
CA HIS A 615 -38.94 22.05 -31.16
C HIS A 615 -40.09 21.06 -31.44
N LYS A 616 -41.21 21.19 -30.72
CA LYS A 616 -42.36 20.27 -30.86
C LYS A 616 -43.02 20.39 -32.23
N ALA A 617 -43.18 21.61 -32.74
CA ALA A 617 -43.74 21.85 -34.07
C ALA A 617 -42.83 21.32 -35.19
N GLN A 618 -41.50 21.44 -35.04
CA GLN A 618 -40.53 20.93 -36.00
C GLN A 618 -40.55 19.40 -36.06
N ARG A 619 -40.51 18.71 -34.91
CA ARG A 619 -40.62 17.23 -34.88
C ARG A 619 -41.93 16.70 -35.45
N GLN A 620 -43.06 17.32 -35.10
CA GLN A 620 -44.36 16.95 -35.68
C GLN A 620 -44.44 17.23 -37.18
N GLY A 621 -43.63 18.15 -37.70
CA GLY A 621 -43.42 18.34 -39.13
C GLY A 621 -42.59 17.21 -39.73
N GLU A 622 -41.45 16.86 -39.13
CA GLU A 622 -40.55 15.79 -39.58
C GLU A 622 -41.24 14.41 -39.59
N ASP A 623 -42.02 14.07 -38.56
CA ASP A 623 -42.79 12.81 -38.48
C ASP A 623 -43.89 12.69 -39.55
N LYS A 624 -44.35 13.81 -40.13
CA LYS A 624 -45.32 13.81 -41.23
C LYS A 624 -44.69 13.50 -42.59
N TYR A 625 -43.36 13.57 -42.72
CA TYR A 625 -42.63 13.33 -43.98
C TYR A 625 -41.81 12.03 -43.96
N THR A 626 -41.80 11.27 -42.86
CA THR A 626 -41.03 10.03 -42.68
C THR A 626 -41.87 8.74 -42.71
N VAL A 627 -43.07 8.77 -43.31
CA VAL A 627 -43.89 7.57 -43.58
C VAL A 627 -43.50 6.89 -44.89
#